data_AF-W6L448-F1
#
_entry.id   AF-W6L448-F1
#
_cell.length_a   1.000
_cell.length_b   1.000
_cell.length_c   1.000
_cell.angle_alpha   90.00
_cell.angle_beta   90.00
_cell.angle_gamma   90.00
#
_symmetry.space_group_name_H-M   'P 1'
#
loop_
_entity.id
_entity.type
_entity.pdbx_description
1 polymer ?
#
loop_
_entity_poly.entity_id
_entity_poly.type
_entity_poly.pdbx_seq_one_letter_code
_entity_poly.pdbx_strand_id
1 'polypeptide(L)'
;MNGIKFTGSTAVARGWAPVRALDDIRAALIEADHLSGAQVATVIERVMVKEKPPTYFRTNKFTASFQSIVDSYAIARYKEVNPGVFTIITFPYLFGIMFGDIGHGLILTLAAAFLVIKEKSFEGKQLNEIFGMIFGGRYLLLFMGLFAIYMGLLYNEMFGFSVEIFTSGYRWPEQLPNDSRSVIRPSYPDGRPSLKPDSPVIFGIDSAWEGTENKLEFYNSIKMKCSVIVGVVQMTAGVVLSLFNYHYFNNTIKMWYRFIPEVVFLSCTFGYMCLLIIIKWLTTWENANEAPSLLETMTDFFLAPGTVRLPLFTGQAILQVVLLLLSAMCVPCLLCIEPYMEKKKYNDTMRYRTLHHSFDDEMEEVEEEFQLGEVIIHQIIHTIEYILGCISNTASYLRLWALSLAHSQLSEVFWNFSFLSAVNLDGGSGVIVFFGFAVWMAATLTVLLGMESLSAFLHALRLHWVEFNNKFYAADGYPFEPFDLAEVLTVVR
;
A
#
# COMPACT_ATOMS: atom_id res chain seq x y z
N MET A 1 1.59 1.21 41.58
CA MET A 1 2.33 2.03 42.57
C MET A 1 3.86 1.89 42.49
N ASN A 2 4.43 0.88 41.81
CA ASN A 2 5.89 0.68 41.75
C ASN A 2 6.70 1.77 41.01
N GLY A 3 6.04 2.64 40.22
CA GLY A 3 6.69 3.76 39.51
C GLY A 3 6.80 5.06 40.32
N ILE A 4 6.32 5.09 41.56
CA ILE A 4 6.28 6.29 42.41
C ILE A 4 7.41 6.17 43.45
N LYS A 5 8.29 7.16 43.50
CA LYS A 5 9.35 7.23 44.52
C LYS A 5 8.82 7.99 45.74
N PHE A 6 8.86 7.34 46.89
CA PHE A 6 8.46 7.96 48.16
C PHE A 6 9.70 8.52 48.87
N THR A 7 9.66 9.80 49.20
CA THR A 7 10.66 10.50 50.00
C THR A 7 9.97 11.11 51.22
N GLY A 8 9.97 10.37 52.33
CA GLY A 8 9.25 10.74 53.56
C GLY A 8 7.73 10.80 53.34
N SER A 9 7.13 11.96 53.58
CA SER A 9 5.69 12.23 53.36
C SER A 9 5.34 12.66 51.94
N THR A 10 6.34 12.82 51.05
CA THR A 10 6.13 13.25 49.66
C THR A 10 6.30 12.08 48.70
N ALA A 11 5.46 12.06 47.67
CA ALA A 11 5.51 11.08 46.59
C ALA A 11 5.90 11.80 45.29
N VAL A 12 6.95 11.32 44.63
CA VAL A 12 7.40 11.85 43.33
C VAL A 12 7.06 10.82 42.26
N ALA A 13 6.20 11.23 41.33
CA ALA A 13 5.86 10.46 40.13
C ALA A 13 6.47 11.13 38.90
N ARG A 14 7.07 10.33 38.02
CA ARG A 14 7.51 10.77 36.69
C ARG A 14 6.69 10.02 35.65
N GLY A 15 6.21 10.72 34.64
CA GLY A 15 5.39 10.14 33.60
C GLY A 15 5.34 11.03 32.36
N TRP A 16 4.96 10.42 31.25
CA TRP A 16 4.77 11.12 30.00
C TRP A 16 3.35 11.67 29.93
N ALA A 17 3.22 12.95 29.57
CA ALA A 17 1.94 13.59 29.34
C ALA A 17 1.94 14.32 27.99
N PRO A 18 0.84 14.29 27.22
CA PRO A 18 0.72 15.08 26.01
C PRO A 18 0.82 16.58 26.36
N VAL A 19 1.68 17.32 25.65
CA VAL A 19 1.92 18.75 25.91
C VAL A 19 0.62 19.59 25.90
N ARG A 20 -0.36 19.20 25.07
CA ARG A 20 -1.66 19.89 24.98
C ARG A 20 -2.59 19.63 26.16
N ALA A 21 -2.41 18.53 26.88
CA ALA A 21 -3.24 18.16 28.03
C ALA A 21 -2.66 18.67 29.35
N LEU A 22 -1.53 19.38 29.32
CA LEU A 22 -0.88 19.88 30.55
C LEU A 22 -1.76 20.86 31.32
N ASP A 23 -2.52 21.70 30.62
CA ASP A 23 -3.43 22.66 31.26
C ASP A 23 -4.62 21.94 31.92
N ASP A 24 -5.17 20.92 31.26
CA ASP A 24 -6.25 20.09 31.80
C ASP A 24 -5.78 19.29 33.03
N ILE A 25 -4.58 18.72 32.97
CA ILE A 25 -3.97 17.99 34.11
C ILE A 25 -3.73 18.95 35.28
N ARG A 26 -3.24 20.16 35.02
CA ARG A 26 -3.02 21.17 36.06
C ARG A 26 -4.35 21.60 36.70
N ALA A 27 -5.40 21.81 35.91
CA ALA A 27 -6.72 22.14 36.42
C ALA A 27 -7.29 21.03 37.31
N ALA A 28 -7.22 19.77 36.85
CA ALA A 28 -7.69 18.60 37.60
C ALA A 28 -6.93 18.41 38.93
N LEU A 29 -5.62 18.69 38.96
CA LEU A 29 -4.82 18.60 40.18
C LEU A 29 -5.16 19.71 41.18
N ILE A 30 -5.41 20.94 40.72
CA ILE A 30 -5.85 22.05 41.58
C ILE A 30 -7.22 21.71 42.21
N GLU A 31 -8.13 21.14 41.42
CA GLU A 31 -9.44 20.69 41.92
C GLU A 31 -9.29 19.57 42.96
N ALA A 32 -8.42 18.60 42.71
CA ALA A 32 -8.14 17.52 43.67
C ALA A 32 -7.49 18.01 44.97
N ASP A 33 -6.62 19.02 44.91
CA ASP A 33 -6.01 19.66 46.07
C ASP A 33 -7.08 20.37 46.94
N HIS A 34 -7.98 21.11 46.28
CA HIS A 34 -9.13 21.73 46.95
C HIS A 34 -10.06 20.72 47.63
N LEU A 35 -10.34 19.59 46.97
CA LEU A 35 -11.23 18.54 47.51
C LEU A 35 -10.60 17.74 48.65
N SER A 36 -9.29 17.51 48.60
CA SER A 36 -8.57 16.72 49.61
C SER A 36 -8.22 17.53 50.86
N GLY A 37 -8.24 18.86 50.79
CA GLY A 37 -7.88 19.75 51.90
C GLY A 37 -6.41 19.60 52.30
N ALA A 38 -5.55 19.18 51.36
CA ALA A 38 -4.14 18.99 51.61
C ALA A 38 -3.45 20.34 51.90
N GLN A 39 -2.52 20.34 52.87
CA GLN A 39 -1.76 21.55 53.22
C GLN A 39 -0.60 21.83 52.24
N VAL A 40 -0.28 20.86 51.36
CA VAL A 40 0.86 20.91 50.45
C VAL A 40 0.34 20.77 49.02
N ALA A 41 0.49 21.86 48.25
CA ALA A 41 0.08 21.89 46.85
C ALA A 41 0.89 20.90 46.00
N THR A 42 0.22 20.25 45.04
CA THR A 42 0.89 19.39 44.06
C THR A 42 1.64 20.23 43.04
N VAL A 43 2.96 19.98 42.91
CA VAL A 43 3.82 20.72 41.97
C VAL A 43 4.04 19.88 40.71
N ILE A 44 3.78 20.48 39.54
CA ILE A 44 4.09 19.90 38.24
C ILE A 44 5.26 20.67 37.64
N GLU A 45 6.38 19.97 37.43
CA GLU A 45 7.55 20.52 36.77
C GLU A 45 7.84 19.76 35.47
N ARG A 46 8.18 20.50 34.41
CA ARG A 46 8.59 19.90 33.14
C ARG A 46 10.07 19.57 33.20
N VAL A 47 10.36 18.28 33.32
CA VAL A 47 11.74 17.78 33.26
C VAL A 47 12.13 17.53 31.80
N MET A 48 13.27 18.07 31.36
CA MET A 48 13.86 17.75 30.06
C MET A 48 14.71 16.49 30.21
N VAL A 49 14.21 15.38 29.69
CA VAL A 49 14.90 14.08 29.67
C VAL A 49 15.42 13.76 28.27
N LYS A 50 16.55 13.05 28.21
CA LYS A 50 17.13 12.52 26.95
C LYS A 50 16.46 11.23 26.46
N GLU A 51 15.62 10.62 27.30
CA GLU A 51 14.88 9.40 26.96
C GLU A 51 13.89 9.65 25.81
N LYS A 52 13.70 8.64 24.95
CA LYS A 52 12.74 8.71 23.85
C LYS A 52 11.32 8.74 24.43
N PRO A 53 10.47 9.74 24.12
CA PRO A 53 9.08 9.76 24.56
C PRO A 53 8.21 8.75 23.79
N PRO A 54 7.06 8.34 24.36
CA PRO A 54 6.09 7.47 23.69
C PRO A 54 5.39 8.17 22.53
N THR A 55 4.90 7.38 21.58
CA THR A 55 4.14 7.88 20.44
C THR A 55 2.63 7.77 20.71
N TYR A 56 1.91 8.88 20.47
CA TYR A 56 0.46 8.96 20.64
C TYR A 56 -0.19 9.56 19.39
N PHE A 57 -1.10 8.82 18.77
CA PHE A 57 -1.94 9.30 17.67
C PHE A 57 -3.37 9.51 18.16
N ARG A 58 -3.93 10.69 17.86
CA ARG A 58 -5.35 10.96 18.09
C ARG A 58 -6.16 10.30 16.98
N THR A 59 -6.86 9.22 17.30
CA THR A 59 -7.73 8.51 16.37
C THR A 59 -9.18 8.95 16.56
N ASN A 60 -9.88 9.16 15.44
CA ASN A 60 -11.33 9.27 15.42
C ASN A 60 -11.93 7.87 15.22
N LYS A 61 -13.25 7.72 15.40
CA LYS A 61 -13.97 6.46 15.12
C LYS A 61 -13.66 5.87 13.73
N PHE A 62 -13.39 6.74 12.75
CA PHE A 62 -13.03 6.37 11.39
C PHE A 62 -11.57 5.90 11.26
N THR A 63 -10.61 6.64 11.82
CA THR A 63 -9.18 6.37 11.63
C THR A 63 -8.63 5.32 12.58
N ALA A 64 -9.36 4.98 13.64
CA ALA A 64 -8.95 3.97 14.62
C ALA A 64 -8.65 2.62 13.98
N SER A 65 -9.53 2.12 13.11
CA SER A 65 -9.36 0.82 12.44
C SER A 65 -8.09 0.75 11.60
N PHE A 66 -7.80 1.81 10.84
CA PHE A 66 -6.61 1.90 10.00
C PHE A 66 -5.33 2.04 10.85
N GLN A 67 -5.41 2.81 11.94
CA GLN A 67 -4.27 2.97 12.85
C GLN A 67 -3.92 1.66 13.54
N SER A 68 -4.90 0.91 14.06
CA SER A 68 -4.67 -0.40 14.69
C SER A 68 -3.98 -1.39 13.76
N ILE A 69 -4.28 -1.36 12.46
CA ILE A 69 -3.61 -2.18 11.44
C ILE A 69 -2.14 -1.79 11.27
N VAL A 70 -1.83 -0.50 11.30
CA VAL A 70 -0.45 0.00 11.18
C VAL A 70 0.33 -0.31 12.45
N ASP A 71 -0.26 -0.07 13.62
CA ASP A 71 0.37 -0.32 14.92
C ASP A 71 0.61 -1.82 15.16
N SER A 72 -0.20 -2.70 14.56
CA SER A 72 0.00 -4.16 14.59
C SER A 72 1.30 -4.62 13.91
N TYR A 73 1.84 -3.83 12.98
CA TYR A 73 3.12 -4.13 12.35
C TYR A 73 4.28 -3.71 13.25
N ALA A 74 4.33 -2.43 13.61
CA ALA A 74 5.29 -1.86 14.55
C ALA A 74 4.86 -0.44 14.91
N ILE A 75 5.36 0.08 16.03
CA ILE A 75 4.97 1.39 16.57
C ILE A 75 5.92 2.47 16.07
N ALA A 76 5.35 3.57 15.61
CA ALA A 76 6.08 4.67 14.99
C ALA A 76 7.03 5.35 15.97
N ARG A 77 8.17 5.84 15.47
CA ARG A 77 9.07 6.67 16.27
C ARG A 77 8.38 7.99 16.64
N TYR A 78 8.75 8.56 17.78
CA TYR A 78 8.24 9.85 18.19
C TYR A 78 8.45 10.92 17.11
N LYS A 79 7.34 11.57 16.69
CA LYS A 79 7.27 12.59 15.64
C LYS A 79 7.69 12.12 14.23
N GLU A 80 7.61 10.83 13.95
CA GLU A 80 7.71 10.29 12.60
C GLU A 80 6.41 10.49 11.80
N VAL A 81 6.51 10.52 10.47
CA VAL A 81 5.33 10.52 9.59
C VAL A 81 4.49 9.27 9.81
N ASN A 82 3.20 9.44 10.07
CA ASN A 82 2.26 8.34 10.28
C ASN A 82 1.88 7.66 8.95
N PRO A 83 2.17 6.36 8.74
CA PRO A 83 1.74 5.62 7.55
C PRO A 83 0.22 5.54 7.41
N GLY A 84 -0.51 5.51 8.54
CA GLY A 84 -1.94 5.27 8.61
C GLY A 84 -2.77 6.26 7.79
N VAL A 85 -2.30 7.51 7.63
CA VAL A 85 -2.99 8.53 6.85
C VAL A 85 -3.06 8.14 5.36
N PHE A 86 -1.98 7.59 4.81
CA PHE A 86 -1.95 7.12 3.42
C PHE A 86 -2.71 5.82 3.26
N THR A 87 -2.54 4.90 4.23
CA THR A 87 -3.22 3.60 4.27
C THR A 87 -4.74 3.73 4.19
N ILE A 88 -5.36 4.81 4.70
CA ILE A 88 -6.81 5.03 4.59
C ILE A 88 -7.33 4.92 3.15
N ILE A 89 -6.57 5.42 2.16
CA ILE A 89 -6.99 5.42 0.75
C ILE A 89 -6.24 4.34 -0.04
N THR A 90 -4.94 4.21 0.14
CA THR A 90 -4.12 3.30 -0.66
C THR A 90 -4.45 1.84 -0.38
N PHE A 91 -4.81 1.49 0.86
CA PHE A 91 -5.11 0.11 1.22
C PHE A 91 -6.39 -0.40 0.57
N PRO A 92 -7.56 0.27 0.72
CA PRO A 92 -8.76 -0.10 -0.02
C PRO A 92 -8.58 -0.08 -1.55
N TYR A 93 -7.76 0.83 -2.07
CA TYR A 93 -7.50 0.92 -3.50
C TYR A 93 -6.73 -0.29 -4.05
N LEU A 94 -5.64 -0.72 -3.39
CA LEU A 94 -4.92 -1.93 -3.79
C LEU A 94 -5.79 -3.19 -3.66
N PHE A 95 -6.62 -3.25 -2.60
CA PHE A 95 -7.61 -4.31 -2.47
C PHE A 95 -8.58 -4.31 -3.66
N GLY A 96 -9.11 -3.15 -4.05
CA GLY A 96 -9.99 -3.02 -5.21
C GLY A 96 -9.35 -3.47 -6.53
N ILE A 97 -8.04 -3.27 -6.72
CA ILE A 97 -7.33 -3.79 -7.90
C ILE A 97 -7.34 -5.33 -7.93
N MET A 98 -7.13 -5.97 -6.78
CA MET A 98 -7.12 -7.43 -6.63
C MET A 98 -8.52 -8.04 -6.70
N PHE A 99 -9.50 -7.41 -6.06
CA PHE A 99 -10.88 -7.90 -5.91
C PHE A 99 -11.86 -7.04 -6.71
N GLY A 100 -11.49 -6.71 -7.95
CA GLY A 100 -12.27 -5.83 -8.82
C GLY A 100 -13.43 -6.57 -9.48
N ASP A 101 -14.60 -6.57 -8.83
CA ASP A 101 -15.87 -7.05 -9.39
C ASP A 101 -17.02 -6.18 -8.86
N ILE A 102 -17.90 -5.73 -9.77
CA ILE A 102 -19.05 -4.87 -9.43
C ILE A 102 -20.02 -5.60 -8.49
N GLY A 103 -20.32 -6.86 -8.79
CA GLY A 103 -21.29 -7.68 -8.07
C GLY A 103 -20.80 -8.03 -6.66
N HIS A 104 -19.59 -8.58 -6.56
CA HIS A 104 -19.00 -8.91 -5.27
C HIS A 104 -18.74 -7.65 -4.42
N GLY A 105 -18.26 -6.56 -5.05
CA GLY A 105 -18.06 -5.27 -4.41
C GLY A 105 -19.36 -4.68 -3.86
N LEU A 106 -20.48 -4.81 -4.57
CA LEU A 106 -21.80 -4.37 -4.10
C LEU A 106 -22.23 -5.17 -2.87
N ILE A 107 -22.09 -6.49 -2.87
CA ILE A 107 -22.45 -7.33 -1.72
C ILE A 107 -21.58 -6.95 -0.50
N LEU A 108 -20.27 -6.76 -0.69
CA LEU A 108 -19.35 -6.35 0.37
C LEU A 108 -19.74 -4.98 0.93
N THR A 109 -20.08 -4.02 0.06
CA THR A 109 -20.48 -2.67 0.45
C THR A 109 -21.80 -2.68 1.23
N LEU A 110 -22.78 -3.48 0.80
CA LEU A 110 -24.05 -3.63 1.50
C LEU A 110 -23.87 -4.26 2.88
N ALA A 111 -23.03 -5.30 2.99
CA ALA A 111 -22.69 -5.92 4.28
C ALA A 111 -21.98 -4.93 5.21
N ALA A 112 -21.03 -4.14 4.69
CA ALA A 112 -20.35 -3.10 5.46
C ALA A 112 -21.30 -1.98 5.90
N ALA A 113 -22.16 -1.50 5.00
CA ALA A 113 -23.14 -0.47 5.28
C ALA A 113 -24.14 -0.93 6.37
N PHE A 114 -24.55 -2.20 6.34
CA PHE A 114 -25.39 -2.77 7.38
C PHE A 114 -24.73 -2.71 8.77
N LEU A 115 -23.44 -3.03 8.87
CA LEU A 115 -22.68 -2.94 10.12
C LEU A 115 -22.55 -1.49 10.61
N VAL A 116 -22.37 -0.52 9.69
CA VAL A 116 -22.30 0.91 10.03
C VAL A 116 -23.66 1.45 10.50
N ILE A 117 -24.77 1.10 9.84
CA ILE A 117 -26.12 1.54 10.23
C ILE A 117 -26.50 0.99 11.60
N LYS A 118 -26.11 -0.25 11.92
CA LYS A 118 -26.44 -0.90 13.20
C LYS A 118 -25.44 -0.63 14.32
N GLU A 119 -24.52 0.33 14.17
CA GLU A 119 -23.45 0.65 15.14
C GLU A 119 -23.98 0.78 16.57
N LYS A 120 -25.01 1.62 16.79
CA LYS A 120 -25.59 1.87 18.14
C LYS A 120 -26.21 0.63 18.80
N SER A 121 -26.56 -0.39 18.01
CA SER A 121 -27.19 -1.61 18.52
C SER A 121 -26.17 -2.70 18.89
N PHE A 122 -24.94 -2.58 18.41
CA PHE A 122 -23.84 -3.52 18.64
C PHE A 122 -22.77 -2.96 19.58
N GLU A 123 -22.71 -1.64 19.75
CA GLU A 123 -21.89 -0.97 20.75
C GLU A 123 -22.31 -1.44 22.17
N GLY A 124 -21.42 -2.18 22.85
CA GLY A 124 -21.63 -2.68 24.22
C GLY A 124 -22.05 -4.16 24.36
N LYS A 125 -22.15 -4.94 23.27
CA LYS A 125 -22.36 -6.40 23.37
C LYS A 125 -21.02 -7.15 23.31
N GLN A 126 -20.90 -8.25 24.07
CA GLN A 126 -19.80 -9.19 23.87
C GLN A 126 -20.00 -9.90 22.53
N LEU A 127 -19.22 -9.47 21.54
CA LEU A 127 -19.18 -10.07 20.21
C LEU A 127 -18.15 -11.21 20.20
N ASN A 128 -18.39 -12.25 19.40
CA ASN A 128 -17.36 -13.26 19.11
C ASN A 128 -16.11 -12.57 18.55
N GLU A 129 -14.90 -13.06 18.87
CA GLU A 129 -13.63 -12.44 18.48
C GLU A 129 -13.55 -12.09 16.99
N ILE A 130 -13.96 -13.02 16.11
CA ILE A 130 -13.99 -12.81 14.66
C ILE A 130 -14.95 -11.68 14.27
N PHE A 131 -16.14 -11.66 14.87
CA PHE A 131 -17.14 -10.62 14.59
C PHE A 131 -16.72 -9.26 15.19
N GLY A 132 -16.04 -9.27 16.33
CA GLY A 132 -15.44 -8.09 16.95
C GLY A 132 -14.37 -7.46 16.04
N MET A 133 -13.52 -8.28 15.42
CA MET A 133 -12.52 -7.81 14.45
C MET A 133 -13.18 -7.16 13.22
N ILE A 134 -14.20 -7.81 12.64
CA ILE A 134 -14.96 -7.27 11.50
C ILE A 134 -15.68 -5.97 11.87
N PHE A 135 -16.28 -5.91 13.07
CA PHE A 135 -16.96 -4.70 13.56
C PHE A 135 -15.99 -3.53 13.82
N GLY A 136 -14.81 -3.85 14.36
CA GLY A 136 -13.70 -2.90 14.51
C GLY A 136 -13.23 -2.34 13.16
N GLY A 137 -13.26 -3.14 12.10
CA GLY A 137 -12.88 -2.78 10.73
C GLY A 137 -14.01 -2.24 9.83
N ARG A 138 -15.19 -1.88 10.35
CA ARG A 138 -16.39 -1.56 9.54
C ARG A 138 -16.18 -0.49 8.46
N TYR A 139 -15.46 0.58 8.79
CA TYR A 139 -15.19 1.66 7.83
C TYR A 139 -14.18 1.25 6.77
N LEU A 140 -13.22 0.41 7.13
CA LEU A 140 -12.26 -0.16 6.20
C LEU A 140 -12.97 -1.09 5.20
N LEU A 141 -13.88 -1.95 5.69
CA LEU A 141 -14.68 -2.84 4.83
C LEU A 141 -15.56 -2.05 3.85
N LEU A 142 -16.13 -0.92 4.29
CA LEU A 142 -16.92 -0.02 3.45
C LEU A 142 -16.09 0.55 2.30
N PHE A 143 -14.91 1.08 2.60
CA PHE A 143 -14.02 1.64 1.59
C PHE A 143 -13.53 0.56 0.62
N MET A 144 -13.20 -0.63 1.12
CA MET A 144 -12.82 -1.77 0.29
C MET A 144 -13.92 -2.14 -0.71
N GLY A 145 -15.18 -2.20 -0.26
CA GLY A 145 -16.32 -2.46 -1.14
C GLY A 145 -16.52 -1.37 -2.19
N LEU A 146 -16.44 -0.09 -1.81
CA LEU A 146 -16.59 1.03 -2.74
C LEU A 146 -15.49 1.05 -3.82
N PHE A 147 -14.23 0.82 -3.43
CA PHE A 147 -13.12 0.74 -4.38
C PHE A 147 -13.17 -0.53 -5.24
N ALA A 148 -13.67 -1.65 -4.71
CA ALA A 148 -13.94 -2.86 -5.50
C ALA A 148 -14.99 -2.61 -6.59
N ILE A 149 -16.07 -1.87 -6.29
CA ILE A 149 -17.06 -1.45 -7.30
C ILE A 149 -16.40 -0.55 -8.35
N TYR A 150 -15.62 0.45 -7.92
CA TYR A 150 -14.94 1.37 -8.84
C TYR A 150 -14.00 0.63 -9.79
N MET A 151 -13.17 -0.28 -9.27
CA MET A 151 -12.25 -1.08 -10.08
C MET A 151 -12.99 -2.13 -10.92
N GLY A 152 -14.08 -2.70 -10.42
CA GLY A 152 -14.95 -3.60 -11.18
C GLY A 152 -15.58 -2.91 -12.38
N LEU A 153 -16.01 -1.65 -12.24
CA LEU A 153 -16.47 -0.83 -13.37
C LEU A 153 -15.34 -0.54 -14.38
N LEU A 154 -14.11 -0.37 -13.90
CA LEU A 154 -12.95 -0.15 -14.77
C LEU A 154 -12.57 -1.43 -15.55
N TYR A 155 -12.65 -2.60 -14.91
CA TYR A 155 -12.47 -3.88 -15.60
C TYR A 155 -13.67 -4.31 -16.45
N ASN A 156 -14.83 -3.69 -16.20
CA ASN A 156 -16.12 -4.05 -16.77
C ASN A 156 -16.52 -5.51 -16.47
N GLU A 157 -16.29 -5.96 -15.24
CA GLU A 157 -16.58 -7.33 -14.78
C GLU A 157 -17.68 -7.32 -13.69
N MET A 158 -18.76 -8.06 -13.92
CA MET A 158 -19.84 -8.27 -12.95
C MET A 158 -20.18 -9.77 -12.85
N PHE A 159 -19.90 -10.40 -11.71
CA PHE A 159 -20.17 -11.82 -11.47
C PHE A 159 -19.59 -12.78 -12.53
N GLY A 160 -18.50 -12.37 -13.19
CA GLY A 160 -17.85 -13.15 -14.26
C GLY A 160 -18.37 -12.90 -15.69
N PHE A 161 -19.26 -11.92 -15.92
CA PHE A 161 -19.62 -11.47 -17.28
C PHE A 161 -19.50 -9.95 -17.43
N SER A 162 -19.35 -9.49 -18.67
CA SER A 162 -19.23 -8.07 -19.00
C SER A 162 -20.59 -7.40 -19.18
N VAL A 163 -20.69 -6.11 -18.82
CA VAL A 163 -21.92 -5.32 -18.98
C VAL A 163 -21.75 -4.30 -20.12
N GLU A 164 -22.74 -4.19 -21.00
CA GLU A 164 -22.79 -3.18 -22.06
C GLU A 164 -23.27 -1.83 -21.52
N ILE A 165 -22.51 -1.20 -20.62
CA ILE A 165 -22.88 0.10 -20.03
C ILE A 165 -22.71 1.23 -21.05
N PHE A 166 -21.67 1.14 -21.88
CA PHE A 166 -21.31 2.14 -22.88
C PHE A 166 -21.28 1.53 -24.29
N THR A 167 -21.46 2.37 -25.30
CA THR A 167 -21.35 1.96 -26.71
C THR A 167 -19.94 1.42 -26.97
N SER A 168 -19.87 0.15 -27.38
CA SER A 168 -18.60 -0.50 -27.74
C SER A 168 -17.93 0.22 -28.92
N GLY A 169 -16.59 0.28 -28.88
CA GLY A 169 -15.77 0.80 -29.98
C GLY A 169 -15.63 -0.20 -31.13
N TYR A 170 -16.02 -1.45 -30.92
CA TYR A 170 -16.00 -2.51 -31.92
C TYR A 170 -17.39 -2.73 -32.51
N ARG A 171 -17.46 -2.81 -33.83
CA ARG A 171 -18.67 -3.19 -34.56
C ARG A 171 -18.46 -4.53 -35.23
N TRP A 172 -19.40 -5.43 -34.98
CA TRP A 172 -19.42 -6.76 -35.59
C TRP A 172 -20.27 -6.73 -36.85
N PRO A 173 -19.82 -7.35 -37.96
CA PRO A 173 -20.62 -7.43 -39.18
C PRO A 173 -21.86 -8.30 -38.97
N GLU A 174 -22.98 -7.92 -39.61
CA GLU A 174 -24.20 -8.74 -39.61
C GLU A 174 -23.93 -10.08 -40.32
N GLN A 175 -24.25 -11.18 -39.63
CA GLN A 175 -24.07 -12.54 -40.16
C GLN A 175 -25.02 -12.78 -41.34
N LEU A 176 -24.49 -13.16 -42.51
CA LEU A 176 -25.31 -13.83 -43.51
C LEU A 176 -25.59 -15.28 -43.05
N PRO A 177 -26.82 -15.81 -43.19
CA PRO A 177 -27.24 -17.08 -42.58
C PRO A 177 -26.46 -18.35 -42.96
N ASN A 178 -25.54 -18.28 -43.93
CA ASN A 178 -24.94 -19.46 -44.57
C ASN A 178 -23.46 -19.72 -44.25
N ASP A 179 -22.79 -18.90 -43.44
CA ASP A 179 -21.36 -19.10 -43.13
C ASP A 179 -21.09 -19.18 -41.63
N SER A 180 -21.35 -20.35 -41.06
CA SER A 180 -21.22 -20.65 -39.62
C SER A 180 -19.82 -21.13 -39.21
N ARG A 181 -18.79 -20.98 -40.07
CA ARG A 181 -17.43 -21.50 -39.83
C ARG A 181 -16.30 -20.46 -39.91
N SER A 182 -16.57 -19.20 -40.23
CA SER A 182 -15.53 -18.17 -40.31
C SER A 182 -15.39 -17.41 -38.98
N VAL A 183 -14.13 -17.23 -38.53
CA VAL A 183 -13.80 -16.38 -37.38
C VAL A 183 -14.24 -14.95 -37.72
N ILE A 184 -15.23 -14.45 -36.99
CA ILE A 184 -15.79 -13.11 -37.21
C ILE A 184 -14.74 -12.09 -36.78
N ARG A 185 -14.41 -11.16 -37.67
CA ARG A 185 -13.50 -10.06 -37.37
C ARG A 185 -14.30 -8.77 -37.25
N PRO A 186 -13.92 -7.86 -36.34
CA PRO A 186 -14.54 -6.55 -36.27
C PRO A 186 -14.39 -5.82 -37.62
N SER A 187 -15.39 -5.04 -38.01
CA SER A 187 -15.44 -4.34 -39.29
C SER A 187 -15.65 -2.83 -39.10
N TYR A 188 -14.95 -2.03 -39.91
CA TYR A 188 -15.23 -0.59 -40.04
C TYR A 188 -16.67 -0.36 -40.52
N PRO A 189 -17.23 0.86 -40.40
CA PRO A 189 -18.54 1.23 -40.94
C PRO A 189 -18.68 0.93 -42.45
N ASP A 190 -17.55 0.85 -43.16
CA ASP A 190 -17.44 0.52 -44.60
C ASP A 190 -17.42 -0.99 -44.89
N GLY A 191 -17.57 -1.86 -43.89
CA GLY A 191 -17.61 -3.33 -44.05
C GLY A 191 -16.24 -4.01 -44.25
N ARG A 192 -15.13 -3.27 -44.13
CA ARG A 192 -13.77 -3.83 -44.20
C ARG A 192 -13.33 -4.38 -42.83
N PRO A 193 -12.66 -5.55 -42.76
CA PRO A 193 -12.17 -6.08 -41.50
C PRO A 193 -11.09 -5.16 -40.93
N SER A 194 -11.26 -4.75 -39.67
CA SER A 194 -10.33 -3.90 -38.94
C SER A 194 -10.22 -4.35 -37.50
N LEU A 195 -8.98 -4.55 -37.06
CA LEU A 195 -8.64 -4.83 -35.66
C LEU A 195 -8.69 -3.56 -34.78
N LYS A 196 -8.73 -2.37 -35.39
CA LYS A 196 -8.71 -1.08 -34.70
C LYS A 196 -10.15 -0.63 -34.43
N PRO A 197 -10.48 -0.25 -33.17
CA PRO A 197 -11.78 0.30 -32.84
C PRO A 197 -11.97 1.68 -33.47
N ASP A 198 -13.21 2.03 -33.82
CA ASP A 198 -13.57 3.33 -34.40
C ASP A 198 -13.37 4.46 -33.38
N SER A 199 -13.64 4.18 -32.11
CA SER A 199 -13.45 5.09 -30.98
C SER A 199 -13.13 4.30 -29.71
N PRO A 200 -12.24 4.80 -28.82
CA PRO A 200 -12.04 4.19 -27.52
C PRO A 200 -13.31 4.32 -26.67
N VAL A 201 -13.58 3.33 -25.83
CA VAL A 201 -14.68 3.38 -24.85
C VAL A 201 -14.38 4.49 -23.82
N ILE A 202 -15.43 5.21 -23.43
CA ILE A 202 -15.34 6.38 -22.55
C ILE A 202 -14.82 5.99 -21.15
N PHE A 203 -15.21 4.82 -20.66
CA PHE A 203 -14.87 4.36 -19.32
C PHE A 203 -14.71 2.83 -19.26
N GLY A 204 -13.59 2.38 -18.70
CA GLY A 204 -13.28 0.97 -18.48
C GLY A 204 -12.81 0.22 -19.72
N ILE A 205 -12.82 -1.12 -19.62
CA ILE A 205 -12.50 -2.04 -20.71
C ILE A 205 -13.76 -2.29 -21.55
N ASP A 206 -13.59 -2.36 -22.88
CA ASP A 206 -14.68 -2.59 -23.82
C ASP A 206 -15.33 -3.97 -23.59
N SER A 207 -16.67 -4.01 -23.52
CA SER A 207 -17.45 -5.24 -23.33
C SER A 207 -17.29 -6.22 -24.49
N ALA A 208 -16.91 -5.74 -25.68
CA ALA A 208 -16.70 -6.60 -26.85
C ALA A 208 -15.60 -7.65 -26.66
N TRP A 209 -14.68 -7.47 -25.70
CA TRP A 209 -13.62 -8.45 -25.42
C TRP A 209 -14.12 -9.72 -24.71
N GLU A 210 -15.29 -9.71 -24.09
CA GLU A 210 -15.83 -10.84 -23.33
C GLU A 210 -15.99 -12.11 -24.18
N GLY A 211 -16.48 -11.95 -25.42
CA GLY A 211 -16.76 -13.06 -26.33
C GLY A 211 -15.58 -13.47 -27.23
N THR A 212 -14.38 -12.94 -26.99
CA THR A 212 -13.23 -13.15 -27.88
C THR A 212 -12.32 -14.28 -27.40
N GLU A 213 -11.80 -15.09 -28.33
CA GLU A 213 -10.85 -16.17 -28.01
C GLU A 213 -9.54 -15.64 -27.39
N ASN A 214 -9.15 -14.40 -27.70
CA ASN A 214 -7.92 -13.76 -27.22
C ASN A 214 -8.11 -12.83 -26.01
N LYS A 215 -9.27 -12.90 -25.32
CA LYS A 215 -9.56 -12.16 -24.07
C LYS A 215 -8.42 -12.29 -23.06
N LEU A 216 -8.01 -13.51 -22.75
CA LEU A 216 -7.03 -13.78 -21.69
C LEU A 216 -5.68 -13.13 -21.95
N GLU A 217 -5.20 -13.12 -23.19
CA GLU A 217 -3.92 -12.50 -23.55
C GLU A 217 -3.95 -10.98 -23.36
N PHE A 218 -5.06 -10.35 -23.74
CA PHE A 218 -5.28 -8.91 -23.58
C PHE A 218 -5.37 -8.50 -22.10
N TYR A 219 -6.22 -9.17 -21.32
CA TYR A 219 -6.40 -8.90 -19.89
C TYR A 219 -5.12 -9.17 -19.09
N ASN A 220 -4.40 -10.24 -19.42
CA ASN A 220 -3.10 -10.53 -18.83
C ASN A 220 -2.11 -9.39 -19.08
N SER A 221 -1.98 -8.93 -20.33
CA SER A 221 -1.07 -7.84 -20.68
C SER A 221 -1.38 -6.53 -19.94
N ILE A 222 -2.66 -6.15 -19.85
CA ILE A 222 -3.08 -4.91 -19.20
C ILE A 222 -2.93 -5.00 -17.68
N LYS A 223 -3.48 -6.03 -17.05
CA LYS A 223 -3.45 -6.17 -15.59
C LYS A 223 -2.00 -6.28 -15.09
N MET A 224 -1.12 -7.01 -15.80
CA MET A 224 0.31 -7.09 -15.47
C MET A 224 1.01 -5.73 -15.60
N LYS A 225 0.78 -4.95 -16.66
CA LYS A 225 1.41 -3.63 -16.82
C LYS A 225 0.90 -2.62 -15.79
N CYS A 226 -0.39 -2.65 -15.48
CA CYS A 226 -1.01 -1.80 -14.48
C CYS A 226 -0.45 -2.06 -13.08
N SER A 227 -0.26 -3.33 -12.70
CA SER A 227 0.31 -3.69 -11.39
C SER A 227 1.73 -3.16 -11.20
N VAL A 228 2.56 -3.22 -12.24
CA VAL A 228 3.92 -2.64 -12.21
C VAL A 228 3.87 -1.12 -12.06
N ILE A 229 3.00 -0.42 -12.81
CA ILE A 229 2.86 1.04 -12.70
C ILE A 229 2.42 1.46 -11.29
N VAL A 230 1.37 0.83 -10.77
CA VAL A 230 0.85 1.11 -9.42
C VAL A 230 1.92 0.85 -8.37
N GLY A 231 2.66 -0.26 -8.50
CA GLY A 231 3.76 -0.59 -7.60
C GLY A 231 4.86 0.45 -7.58
N VAL A 232 5.37 0.85 -8.74
CA VAL A 232 6.44 1.86 -8.83
C VAL A 232 5.98 3.22 -8.31
N VAL A 233 4.75 3.63 -8.59
CA VAL A 233 4.17 4.87 -8.06
C VAL A 233 4.07 4.81 -6.53
N GLN A 234 3.57 3.70 -5.96
CA GLN A 234 3.46 3.54 -4.51
C GLN A 234 4.83 3.51 -3.82
N MET A 235 5.81 2.79 -4.37
CA MET A 235 7.18 2.77 -3.83
C MET A 235 7.84 4.15 -3.91
N THR A 236 7.66 4.86 -5.03
CA THR A 236 8.18 6.23 -5.18
C THR A 236 7.55 7.16 -4.15
N ALA A 237 6.24 7.06 -3.92
CA ALA A 237 5.56 7.80 -2.86
C ALA A 237 6.15 7.47 -1.48
N GLY A 238 6.43 6.20 -1.17
CA GLY A 238 7.08 5.78 0.08
C GLY A 238 8.46 6.41 0.27
N VAL A 239 9.30 6.45 -0.77
CA VAL A 239 10.61 7.13 -0.70
C VAL A 239 10.44 8.65 -0.54
N VAL A 240 9.45 9.27 -1.18
CA VAL A 240 9.13 10.69 -0.96
C VAL A 240 8.71 10.97 0.49
N LEU A 241 8.08 10.03 1.20
CA LEU A 241 7.77 10.20 2.62
C LEU A 241 9.02 10.22 3.51
N SER A 242 10.09 9.51 3.12
CA SER A 242 11.35 9.57 3.86
C SER A 242 11.98 10.96 3.81
N LEU A 243 11.77 11.72 2.73
CA LEU A 243 12.20 13.12 2.61
C LEU A 243 11.55 14.01 3.68
N PHE A 244 10.24 13.86 3.93
CA PHE A 244 9.55 14.63 4.97
C PHE A 244 10.09 14.33 6.36
N ASN A 245 10.44 13.06 6.63
CA ASN A 245 11.12 12.67 7.88
C ASN A 245 12.49 13.36 8.00
N TYR A 246 13.34 13.32 6.97
CA TYR A 246 14.66 13.97 7.02
C TYR A 246 14.58 15.48 7.16
N HIS A 247 13.59 16.10 6.53
CA HIS A 247 13.32 17.53 6.66
C HIS A 247 12.92 17.89 8.09
N TYR A 248 12.01 17.13 8.70
CA TYR A 248 11.54 17.38 10.06
C TYR A 248 12.65 17.21 11.11
N PHE A 249 13.49 16.19 10.98
CA PHE A 249 14.64 15.96 11.87
C PHE A 249 15.85 16.83 11.53
N ASN A 250 15.75 17.74 10.54
CA ASN A 250 16.80 18.65 10.07
C ASN A 250 18.14 17.94 9.73
N ASN A 251 18.05 16.70 9.23
CA ASN A 251 19.22 15.89 8.86
C ASN A 251 19.57 16.09 7.39
N THR A 252 20.15 17.26 7.07
CA THR A 252 20.50 17.67 5.70
C THR A 252 21.44 16.71 4.98
N ILE A 253 22.33 16.02 5.71
CA ILE A 253 23.24 15.03 5.14
C ILE A 253 22.48 13.83 4.58
N LYS A 254 21.55 13.24 5.37
CA LYS A 254 20.76 12.08 4.92
C LYS A 254 19.81 12.47 3.78
N MET A 255 19.29 13.70 3.81
CA MET A 255 18.48 14.25 2.72
C MET A 255 19.23 14.29 1.37
N TRP A 256 20.48 14.74 1.33
CA TRP A 256 21.23 14.83 0.07
C TRP A 256 21.85 13.49 -0.36
N TYR A 257 22.40 12.72 0.58
CA TYR A 257 23.23 11.56 0.25
C TYR A 257 22.54 10.21 0.36
N ARG A 258 21.37 10.13 1.00
CA ARG A 258 20.56 8.92 1.04
C ARG A 258 19.33 9.02 0.13
N PHE A 259 18.51 10.05 0.33
CA PHE A 259 17.26 10.19 -0.43
C PHE A 259 17.48 10.39 -1.94
N ILE A 260 18.43 11.25 -2.36
CA ILE A 260 18.64 11.51 -3.80
C ILE A 260 19.12 10.27 -4.54
N PRO A 261 20.18 9.55 -4.10
CA PRO A 261 20.58 8.31 -4.78
C PRO A 261 19.48 7.25 -4.80
N GLU A 262 18.70 7.10 -3.71
CA GLU A 262 17.55 6.19 -3.65
C GLU A 262 16.50 6.53 -4.73
N VAL A 263 16.00 7.77 -4.77
CA VAL A 263 14.97 8.20 -5.76
C VAL A 263 15.49 8.11 -7.19
N VAL A 264 16.74 8.54 -7.42
CA VAL A 264 17.35 8.53 -8.74
C VAL A 264 17.52 7.09 -9.23
N PHE A 265 17.99 6.19 -8.38
CA PHE A 265 18.12 4.77 -8.73
C PHE A 265 16.78 4.13 -9.09
N LEU A 266 15.74 4.35 -8.27
CA LEU A 266 14.39 3.83 -8.51
C LEU A 266 13.78 4.40 -9.81
N SER A 267 13.94 5.70 -10.04
CA SER A 267 13.39 6.39 -11.22
C SER A 267 14.08 5.96 -12.51
N CYS A 268 15.40 5.77 -12.50
CA CYS A 268 16.17 5.42 -13.69
C CYS A 268 15.99 3.97 -14.13
N THR A 269 15.72 3.07 -13.19
CA THR A 269 15.51 1.64 -13.48
C THR A 269 14.02 1.37 -13.74
N PHE A 270 13.20 1.44 -12.69
CA PHE A 270 11.79 1.06 -12.75
C PHE A 270 10.87 2.19 -13.21
N GLY A 271 11.20 3.44 -12.90
CA GLY A 271 10.48 4.60 -13.46
C GLY A 271 10.56 4.65 -14.99
N TYR A 272 11.75 4.35 -15.54
CA TYR A 272 11.94 4.20 -16.99
C TYR A 272 11.09 3.07 -17.58
N MET A 273 10.96 1.94 -16.88
CA MET A 273 10.06 0.85 -17.28
C MET A 273 8.61 1.31 -17.40
N CYS A 274 8.11 2.08 -16.42
CA CYS A 274 6.77 2.66 -16.49
C CYS A 274 6.62 3.63 -17.66
N LEU A 275 7.63 4.46 -17.94
CA LEU A 275 7.62 5.35 -19.09
C LEU A 275 7.57 4.58 -20.42
N LEU A 276 8.32 3.48 -20.57
CA LEU A 276 8.23 2.65 -21.78
C LEU A 276 6.86 2.00 -21.95
N ILE A 277 6.21 1.57 -20.87
CA ILE A 277 4.84 1.04 -20.93
C ILE A 277 3.89 2.12 -21.47
N ILE A 278 3.95 3.34 -20.92
CA ILE A 278 3.08 4.45 -21.32
C ILE A 278 3.36 4.87 -22.77
N ILE A 279 4.64 5.01 -23.17
CA ILE A 279 5.03 5.34 -24.55
C ILE A 279 4.53 4.26 -25.52
N LYS A 280 4.66 2.98 -25.15
CA LYS A 280 4.16 1.88 -25.97
C LYS A 280 2.64 1.93 -26.14
N TRP A 281 1.89 2.40 -25.14
CA TRP A 281 0.43 2.59 -25.23
C TRP A 281 0.04 3.80 -26.07
N LEU A 282 0.85 4.86 -26.10
CA LEU A 282 0.57 6.08 -26.87
C LEU A 282 0.98 5.96 -28.35
N THR A 283 1.82 4.99 -28.69
CA THR A 283 2.30 4.76 -30.06
C THR A 283 1.37 3.79 -30.79
N THR A 284 0.92 4.19 -31.98
CA THR A 284 0.08 3.35 -32.84
C THR A 284 0.96 2.43 -33.69
N TRP A 285 0.76 1.13 -33.55
CA TRP A 285 1.47 0.10 -34.31
C TRP A 285 0.55 -0.43 -35.42
N GLU A 286 0.98 -0.36 -36.68
CA GLU A 286 0.21 -0.87 -37.82
C GLU A 286 0.40 -2.39 -37.99
N ASN A 287 1.61 -2.90 -37.70
CA ASN A 287 1.92 -4.33 -37.73
C ASN A 287 2.34 -4.83 -36.34
N ALA A 288 1.85 -6.01 -35.93
CA ALA A 288 2.23 -6.64 -34.66
C ALA A 288 3.73 -6.94 -34.56
N ASN A 289 4.41 -7.17 -35.69
CA ASN A 289 5.84 -7.46 -35.77
C ASN A 289 6.73 -6.24 -35.49
N GLU A 290 6.17 -5.03 -35.53
CA GLU A 290 6.90 -3.78 -35.26
C GLU A 290 6.87 -3.41 -33.77
N ALA A 291 5.98 -4.03 -32.97
CA ALA A 291 5.83 -3.72 -31.56
C ALA A 291 6.86 -4.51 -30.72
N PRO A 292 7.86 -3.85 -30.10
CA PRO A 292 8.90 -4.55 -29.34
C PRO A 292 8.37 -5.17 -28.04
N SER A 293 8.97 -6.28 -27.62
CA SER A 293 8.72 -6.89 -26.31
C SER A 293 9.40 -6.08 -25.21
N LEU A 294 8.59 -5.52 -24.29
CA LEU A 294 9.12 -4.68 -23.20
C LEU A 294 10.06 -5.46 -22.28
N LEU A 295 9.79 -6.75 -22.08
CA LEU A 295 10.63 -7.62 -21.27
C LEU A 295 12.03 -7.77 -21.87
N GLU A 296 12.15 -8.03 -23.18
CA GLU A 296 13.47 -8.12 -23.85
C GLU A 296 14.20 -6.77 -23.81
N THR A 297 13.49 -5.66 -24.05
CA THR A 297 14.13 -4.33 -23.96
C THR A 297 14.65 -4.01 -22.56
N MET A 298 14.03 -4.58 -21.51
CA MET A 298 14.46 -4.43 -20.12
C MET A 298 15.56 -5.41 -19.73
N THR A 299 15.59 -6.63 -20.27
CA THR A 299 16.71 -7.55 -20.08
C THR A 299 17.96 -7.03 -20.79
N ASP A 300 17.81 -6.56 -22.03
CA ASP A 300 18.92 -6.01 -22.82
C ASP A 300 19.45 -4.71 -22.21
N PHE A 301 18.59 -3.92 -21.54
CA PHE A 301 19.01 -2.73 -20.79
C PHE A 301 20.10 -3.03 -19.73
N PHE A 302 20.03 -4.18 -19.05
CA PHE A 302 21.04 -4.58 -18.06
C PHE A 302 22.16 -5.45 -18.66
N LEU A 303 21.85 -6.32 -19.62
CA LEU A 303 22.77 -7.36 -20.11
C LEU A 303 23.58 -6.95 -21.35
N ALA A 304 23.05 -6.06 -22.19
CA ALA A 304 23.65 -5.63 -23.46
C ALA A 304 23.43 -4.12 -23.69
N PRO A 305 24.16 -3.26 -22.95
CA PRO A 305 23.93 -1.81 -23.00
C PRO A 305 24.24 -1.25 -24.39
N GLY A 306 23.27 -0.53 -24.97
CA GLY A 306 23.42 0.20 -26.24
C GLY A 306 22.92 -0.53 -27.49
N THR A 307 22.53 -1.80 -27.40
CA THR A 307 21.89 -2.52 -28.51
C THR A 307 20.38 -2.55 -28.33
N VAL A 308 19.64 -1.76 -29.12
CA VAL A 308 18.18 -1.78 -29.15
C VAL A 308 17.73 -2.41 -30.46
N ARG A 309 17.15 -3.63 -30.40
CA ARG A 309 16.71 -4.37 -31.59
C ARG A 309 15.63 -3.61 -32.38
N LEU A 310 14.68 -3.02 -31.66
CA LEU A 310 13.56 -2.24 -32.19
C LEU A 310 13.42 -0.96 -31.36
N PRO A 311 13.88 0.20 -31.88
CA PRO A 311 13.82 1.45 -31.14
C PRO A 311 12.37 1.96 -31.04
N LEU A 312 11.94 2.27 -29.81
CA LEU A 312 10.63 2.82 -29.48
C LEU A 312 10.57 4.34 -29.76
N PHE A 313 11.69 5.04 -29.60
CA PHE A 313 11.84 6.47 -29.89
C PHE A 313 13.28 6.78 -30.33
N THR A 314 13.45 7.92 -31.02
CA THR A 314 14.75 8.39 -31.49
C THR A 314 15.69 8.68 -30.31
N GLY A 315 16.86 8.04 -30.27
CA GLY A 315 17.85 8.25 -29.21
C GLY A 315 17.73 7.31 -28.00
N GLN A 316 16.87 6.29 -28.05
CA GLN A 316 16.69 5.33 -26.95
C GLN A 316 17.98 4.66 -26.47
N ALA A 317 18.87 4.25 -27.37
CA ALA A 317 20.13 3.59 -27.01
C ALA A 317 21.03 4.49 -26.16
N ILE A 318 21.13 5.78 -26.51
CA ILE A 318 21.92 6.77 -25.75
C ILE A 318 21.29 6.98 -24.38
N LEU A 319 19.96 7.16 -24.31
CA LEU A 319 19.26 7.35 -23.04
C LEU A 319 19.44 6.17 -22.10
N GLN A 320 19.32 4.93 -22.60
CA GLN A 320 19.52 3.72 -21.80
C GLN A 320 20.93 3.65 -21.21
N VAL A 321 21.97 3.95 -21.99
CA VAL A 321 23.35 3.98 -21.48
C VAL A 321 23.51 5.07 -20.40
N VAL A 322 22.97 6.26 -20.62
CA VAL A 322 23.03 7.35 -19.63
C VAL A 322 22.31 6.98 -18.33
N LEU A 323 21.10 6.42 -18.42
CA LEU A 323 20.32 5.98 -17.25
C LEU A 323 21.02 4.86 -16.48
N LEU A 324 21.60 3.88 -17.19
CA LEU A 324 22.35 2.78 -16.59
C LEU A 324 23.59 3.32 -15.85
N LEU A 325 24.37 4.20 -16.49
CA LEU A 325 25.54 4.82 -15.86
C LEU A 325 25.15 5.63 -14.63
N LEU A 326 24.08 6.42 -14.70
CA LEU A 326 23.57 7.19 -13.56
C LEU A 326 23.17 6.27 -12.39
N SER A 327 22.45 5.18 -12.69
CA SER A 327 22.06 4.19 -11.68
C SER A 327 23.27 3.49 -11.06
N ALA A 328 24.30 3.18 -11.86
CA ALA A 328 25.54 2.56 -11.40
C ALA A 328 26.35 3.52 -10.52
N MET A 329 26.37 4.82 -10.83
CA MET A 329 27.02 5.84 -10.01
C MET A 329 26.32 6.05 -8.66
N CYS A 330 25.01 5.85 -8.58
CA CYS A 330 24.27 5.98 -7.31
C CYS A 330 24.70 4.93 -6.28
N VAL A 331 25.16 3.75 -6.69
CA VAL A 331 25.54 2.66 -5.78
C VAL A 331 26.78 3.02 -4.93
N PRO A 332 27.93 3.45 -5.51
CA PRO A 332 29.05 3.97 -4.74
C PRO A 332 28.70 5.21 -3.90
N CYS A 333 27.83 6.08 -4.41
CA CYS A 333 27.40 7.26 -3.66
C CYS A 333 26.67 6.88 -2.36
N LEU A 334 25.74 5.92 -2.42
CA LEU A 334 25.02 5.44 -1.23
C LEU A 334 25.98 4.75 -0.24
N LEU A 335 26.93 3.98 -0.75
CA LEU A 335 27.85 3.18 0.06
C LEU A 335 28.91 4.01 0.79
N CYS A 336 29.55 4.96 0.09
CA CYS A 336 30.77 5.60 0.59
C CYS A 336 30.52 6.95 1.26
N ILE A 337 29.47 7.69 0.89
CA ILE A 337 29.33 9.08 1.31
C ILE A 337 28.80 9.21 2.74
N GLU A 338 27.82 8.39 3.13
CA GLU A 338 27.26 8.41 4.49
C GLU A 338 28.30 8.08 5.58
N PRO A 339 29.06 6.96 5.53
CA PRO A 339 30.05 6.64 6.56
C PRO A 339 31.20 7.65 6.60
N TYR A 340 31.57 8.20 5.44
CA TYR A 340 32.58 9.26 5.37
C TYR A 340 32.11 10.55 6.08
N MET A 341 30.85 10.94 5.86
CA MET A 341 30.26 12.11 6.49
C MET A 341 30.07 11.95 8.00
N GLU A 342 29.64 10.77 8.46
CA GLU A 342 29.53 10.47 9.89
C GLU A 342 30.89 10.43 10.58
N LYS A 343 31.91 9.82 9.95
CA LYS A 343 33.29 9.88 10.44
C LYS A 343 33.80 11.31 10.56
N LYS A 344 33.51 12.17 9.58
CA LYS A 344 33.91 13.58 9.62
C LYS A 344 33.24 14.32 10.79
N LYS A 345 31.94 14.12 11.00
CA LYS A 345 31.19 14.68 12.14
C LYS A 345 31.72 14.21 13.49
N TYR A 346 32.09 12.94 13.60
CA TYR A 346 32.69 12.38 14.81
C TYR A 346 34.04 13.06 15.11
N ASN A 347 34.93 13.15 14.10
CA ASN A 347 36.22 13.82 14.25
C ASN A 347 36.08 15.30 14.62
N ASP A 348 35.12 16.02 14.03
CA ASP A 348 34.87 17.43 14.33
C ASP A 348 34.34 17.62 15.76
N THR A 349 33.42 16.74 16.22
CA THR A 349 32.90 16.73 17.59
C THR A 349 34.00 16.43 18.60
N MET A 350 34.83 15.41 18.33
CA MET A 350 35.97 15.05 19.17
C MET A 350 36.96 16.22 19.26
N ARG A 351 37.28 16.85 18.13
CA ARG A 351 38.17 18.03 18.10
C ARG A 351 37.61 19.21 18.89
N TYR A 352 36.30 19.47 18.83
CA TYR A 352 35.64 20.51 19.63
C TYR A 352 35.71 20.19 21.13
N ARG A 353 35.41 18.93 21.50
CA ARG A 353 35.48 18.48 22.89
C ARG A 353 36.91 18.58 23.44
N THR A 354 37.94 18.17 22.67
CA THR A 354 39.35 18.32 23.06
C THR A 354 39.76 19.78 23.26
N LEU A 355 39.23 20.72 22.45
CA LEU A 355 39.51 22.15 22.60
C LEU A 355 38.79 22.80 23.79
N HIS A 356 37.61 22.29 24.18
CA HIS A 356 36.78 22.83 25.27
C HIS A 356 36.88 22.05 26.60
N HIS A 357 37.72 21.02 26.69
CA HIS A 357 37.93 20.18 27.89
C HIS A 357 38.60 20.90 29.08
N SER A 358 38.57 22.24 29.16
CA SER A 358 39.18 23.00 30.26
C SER A 358 38.19 23.51 31.31
N PHE A 359 36.86 23.27 31.19
CA PHE A 359 35.88 23.96 32.06
C PHE A 359 34.68 23.18 32.64
N ASP A 360 34.38 21.94 32.27
CA ASP A 360 33.25 21.20 32.89
C ASP A 360 33.60 19.72 33.13
N ASP A 361 33.79 19.36 34.40
CA ASP A 361 34.28 18.05 34.87
C ASP A 361 33.14 17.16 35.46
N GLU A 362 31.86 17.46 35.19
CA GLU A 362 30.72 16.75 35.82
C GLU A 362 29.66 16.20 34.84
N MET A 363 30.07 15.63 33.69
CA MET A 363 29.15 14.79 32.90
C MET A 363 29.81 13.45 32.56
N GLU A 364 29.63 12.46 33.43
CA GLU A 364 29.71 11.05 33.09
C GLU A 364 28.63 10.73 32.04
N GLU A 365 28.96 10.89 30.76
CA GLU A 365 28.18 10.31 29.66
C GLU A 365 28.92 9.14 29.08
N VAL A 366 28.25 7.99 29.10
CA VAL A 366 28.61 6.73 28.46
C VAL A 366 29.28 6.99 27.10
N GLU A 367 30.59 6.79 27.03
CA GLU A 367 31.35 6.75 25.78
C GLU A 367 30.88 5.55 24.96
N GLU A 368 29.88 5.75 24.10
CA GLU A 368 29.73 4.86 22.96
C GLU A 368 30.95 5.10 22.05
N GLU A 369 31.94 4.20 22.13
CA GLU A 369 33.05 4.17 21.17
C GLU A 369 32.46 4.18 19.76
N PHE A 370 32.75 5.23 18.98
CA PHE A 370 32.33 5.29 17.59
C PHE A 370 33.09 4.23 16.79
N GLN A 371 32.46 3.06 16.64
CA GLN A 371 33.00 1.98 15.86
C GLN A 371 32.69 2.22 14.39
N LEU A 372 33.64 2.84 13.68
CA LEU A 372 33.55 3.07 12.24
C LEU A 372 33.23 1.78 11.46
N GLY A 373 33.70 0.63 11.95
CA GLY A 373 33.40 -0.68 11.37
C GLY A 373 31.91 -1.01 11.37
N GLU A 374 31.19 -0.75 12.47
CA GLU A 374 29.75 -1.00 12.58
C GLU A 374 28.95 -0.11 11.62
N VAL A 375 29.31 1.17 11.53
CA VAL A 375 28.66 2.13 10.61
C VAL A 375 28.84 1.69 9.16
N ILE A 376 30.05 1.25 8.78
CA ILE A 376 30.33 0.76 7.43
C ILE A 376 29.53 -0.53 7.14
N ILE A 377 29.50 -1.48 8.07
CA ILE A 377 28.75 -2.74 7.89
C ILE A 377 27.24 -2.45 7.76
N HIS A 378 26.69 -1.60 8.63
CA HIS A 378 25.29 -1.21 8.56
C HIS A 378 24.94 -0.55 7.22
N GLN A 379 25.81 0.34 6.72
CA GLN A 379 25.60 0.99 5.42
C GLN A 379 25.68 0.02 4.23
N ILE A 380 26.61 -0.95 4.28
CA ILE A 380 26.71 -2.00 3.24
C ILE A 380 25.41 -2.80 3.21
N ILE A 381 24.91 -3.23 4.37
CA ILE A 381 23.67 -3.99 4.47
C ILE A 381 22.50 -3.17 3.94
N HIS A 382 22.37 -1.91 4.38
CA HIS A 382 21.31 -1.01 3.92
C HIS A 382 21.34 -0.81 2.40
N THR A 383 22.53 -0.61 1.81
CA THR A 383 22.70 -0.44 0.36
C THR A 383 22.27 -1.68 -0.42
N ILE A 384 22.71 -2.86 0.02
CA ILE A 384 22.35 -4.15 -0.61
C ILE A 384 20.86 -4.42 -0.47
N GLU A 385 20.31 -4.23 0.73
CA GLU A 385 18.88 -4.42 1.01
C GLU A 385 18.04 -3.47 0.16
N TYR A 386 18.45 -2.21 0.02
CA TYR A 386 17.72 -1.25 -0.79
C TYR A 386 17.71 -1.64 -2.27
N ILE A 387 18.88 -1.96 -2.85
CA ILE A 387 19.01 -2.28 -4.28
C ILE A 387 18.27 -3.57 -4.62
N LEU A 388 18.54 -4.66 -3.89
CA LEU A 388 17.87 -5.94 -4.09
C LEU A 388 16.38 -5.84 -3.75
N GLY A 389 16.05 -5.06 -2.72
CA GLY A 389 14.67 -4.76 -2.33
C GLY A 389 13.91 -4.00 -3.40
N CYS A 390 14.51 -3.08 -4.15
CA CYS A 390 13.82 -2.40 -5.26
C CYS A 390 13.39 -3.39 -6.35
N ILE A 391 14.24 -4.36 -6.69
CA ILE A 391 13.92 -5.40 -7.67
C ILE A 391 12.84 -6.34 -7.13
N SER A 392 13.07 -6.87 -5.92
CA SER A 392 12.16 -7.83 -5.26
C SER A 392 10.77 -7.22 -5.02
N ASN A 393 10.71 -5.99 -4.50
CA ASN A 393 9.46 -5.31 -4.19
C ASN A 393 8.69 -5.01 -5.47
N THR A 394 9.34 -4.54 -6.55
CA THR A 394 8.67 -4.32 -7.85
C THR A 394 8.07 -5.62 -8.39
N ALA A 395 8.79 -6.73 -8.31
CA ALA A 395 8.28 -8.03 -8.72
C ALA A 395 7.11 -8.50 -7.83
N SER A 396 7.15 -8.23 -6.53
CA SER A 396 6.07 -8.58 -5.59
C SER A 396 4.72 -7.93 -5.97
N TYR A 397 4.73 -6.74 -6.57
CA TYR A 397 3.52 -6.08 -7.06
C TYR A 397 2.79 -6.84 -8.18
N LEU A 398 3.44 -7.77 -8.88
CA LEU A 398 2.77 -8.66 -9.85
C LEU A 398 1.64 -9.48 -9.21
N ARG A 399 1.64 -9.61 -7.88
CA ARG A 399 0.54 -10.22 -7.14
C ARG A 399 -0.80 -9.52 -7.36
N LEU A 400 -0.80 -8.19 -7.51
CA LEU A 400 -2.02 -7.43 -7.82
C LEU A 400 -2.70 -7.98 -9.09
N TRP A 401 -1.89 -8.27 -10.11
CA TRP A 401 -2.35 -8.87 -11.36
C TRP A 401 -2.78 -10.33 -11.16
N ALA A 402 -1.92 -11.16 -10.56
CA ALA A 402 -2.17 -12.59 -10.42
C ALA A 402 -3.50 -12.88 -9.69
N LEU A 403 -3.75 -12.15 -8.59
CA LEU A 403 -4.96 -12.34 -7.80
C LEU A 403 -6.21 -11.77 -8.50
N SER A 404 -6.07 -10.63 -9.19
CA SER A 404 -7.15 -10.07 -10.02
C SER A 404 -7.55 -10.99 -11.18
N LEU A 405 -6.59 -11.65 -11.81
CA LEU A 405 -6.86 -12.62 -12.87
C LEU A 405 -7.50 -13.88 -12.31
N ALA A 406 -6.98 -14.42 -11.21
CA ALA A 406 -7.57 -15.59 -10.55
C ALA A 406 -9.02 -15.34 -10.11
N HIS A 407 -9.31 -14.17 -9.53
CA HIS A 407 -10.66 -13.79 -9.12
C HIS A 407 -11.64 -13.72 -10.31
N SER A 408 -11.23 -13.06 -11.41
CA SER A 408 -12.03 -12.98 -12.64
C SER A 408 -12.32 -14.37 -13.23
N GLN A 409 -11.28 -15.21 -13.33
CA GLN A 409 -11.42 -16.56 -13.90
C GLN A 409 -12.26 -17.50 -13.03
N LEU A 410 -12.08 -17.46 -11.71
CA LEU A 410 -12.91 -18.26 -10.81
C LEU A 410 -14.38 -17.84 -10.88
N SER A 411 -14.66 -16.54 -10.96
CA SER A 411 -16.03 -16.02 -11.09
C SER A 411 -16.69 -16.50 -12.38
N GLU A 412 -15.98 -16.44 -13.51
CA GLU A 412 -16.44 -16.94 -14.81
C GLU A 412 -16.73 -18.46 -14.78
N VAL A 413 -15.82 -19.25 -14.17
CA VAL A 413 -15.98 -20.71 -14.02
C VAL A 413 -17.18 -21.03 -13.13
N PHE A 414 -17.35 -20.36 -11.99
CA PHE A 414 -18.51 -20.60 -11.12
C PHE A 414 -19.83 -20.26 -11.81
N TRP A 415 -19.87 -19.18 -12.60
CA TRP A 415 -21.04 -18.81 -13.39
C TRP A 415 -21.39 -19.89 -14.43
N ASN A 416 -20.41 -20.30 -15.24
CA ASN A 416 -20.60 -21.27 -16.31
C ASN A 416 -20.97 -22.67 -15.78
N PHE A 417 -20.27 -23.16 -14.76
CA PHE A 417 -20.50 -24.52 -14.26
C PHE A 417 -21.70 -24.65 -13.32
N SER A 418 -22.03 -23.62 -12.53
CA SER A 418 -23.15 -23.71 -11.58
C SER A 418 -24.46 -23.25 -12.19
N PHE A 419 -24.50 -22.02 -12.73
CA PHE A 419 -25.75 -21.41 -13.20
C PHE A 419 -26.09 -21.85 -14.62
N LEU A 420 -25.16 -21.71 -15.57
CA LEU A 420 -25.42 -21.99 -16.98
C LEU A 420 -25.67 -23.48 -17.24
N SER A 421 -24.94 -24.37 -16.56
CA SER A 421 -25.20 -25.82 -16.58
C SER A 421 -26.62 -26.17 -16.08
N ALA A 422 -27.07 -25.54 -14.99
CA ALA A 422 -28.42 -25.76 -14.46
C ALA A 422 -29.53 -25.26 -15.39
N VAL A 423 -29.29 -24.15 -16.10
CA VAL A 423 -30.21 -23.63 -17.13
C VAL A 423 -30.31 -24.59 -18.32
N ASN A 424 -29.19 -25.12 -18.81
CA ASN A 424 -29.17 -26.04 -19.95
C ASN A 424 -29.83 -27.39 -19.67
N LEU A 425 -29.82 -27.84 -18.40
CA LEU A 425 -30.46 -29.08 -17.97
C LEU A 425 -31.95 -28.94 -17.69
N ASP A 426 -32.49 -27.71 -17.63
CA ASP A 426 -33.89 -27.50 -17.28
C ASP A 426 -34.81 -27.71 -18.49
N GLY A 427 -35.69 -28.70 -18.39
CA GLY A 427 -36.76 -28.98 -19.35
C GLY A 427 -37.98 -28.04 -19.22
N GLY A 428 -37.79 -26.83 -18.68
CA GLY A 428 -38.83 -25.82 -18.49
C GLY A 428 -39.57 -25.86 -17.14
N SER A 429 -39.03 -26.56 -16.12
CA SER A 429 -39.67 -26.65 -14.80
C SER A 429 -39.31 -25.52 -13.84
N GLY A 430 -38.23 -24.76 -14.10
CA GLY A 430 -37.73 -23.67 -13.26
C GLY A 430 -37.14 -24.11 -11.91
N VAL A 431 -37.43 -25.32 -11.45
CA VAL A 431 -36.98 -25.85 -10.15
C VAL A 431 -35.47 -26.10 -10.15
N ILE A 432 -34.94 -26.66 -11.23
CA ILE A 432 -33.50 -26.95 -11.38
C ILE A 432 -32.70 -25.64 -11.40
N VAL A 433 -33.22 -24.60 -12.05
CA VAL A 433 -32.61 -23.27 -12.09
C VAL A 433 -32.55 -22.63 -10.69
N PHE A 434 -33.60 -22.78 -9.88
CA PHE A 434 -33.60 -22.26 -8.51
C PHE A 434 -32.53 -22.93 -7.63
N PHE A 435 -32.41 -24.26 -7.69
CA PHE A 435 -31.35 -24.98 -6.99
C PHE A 435 -29.96 -24.62 -7.51
N GLY A 436 -29.79 -24.50 -8.83
CA GLY A 436 -28.52 -24.07 -9.45
C GLY A 436 -28.11 -22.67 -9.02
N PHE A 437 -29.06 -21.74 -8.91
CA PHE A 437 -28.83 -20.39 -8.39
C PHE A 437 -28.47 -20.39 -6.90
N ALA A 438 -29.15 -21.21 -6.08
CA ALA A 438 -28.84 -21.32 -4.66
C ALA A 438 -27.41 -21.85 -4.42
N VAL A 439 -26.99 -22.86 -5.20
CA VAL A 439 -25.63 -23.40 -5.15
C VAL A 439 -24.61 -22.35 -5.61
N TRP A 440 -24.89 -21.65 -6.72
CA TRP A 440 -24.04 -20.58 -7.22
C TRP A 440 -23.87 -19.48 -6.16
N MET A 441 -24.97 -19.00 -5.57
CA MET A 441 -24.93 -17.95 -4.56
C MET A 441 -24.14 -18.39 -3.31
N ALA A 442 -24.33 -19.63 -2.86
CA ALA A 442 -23.60 -20.17 -1.70
C ALA A 442 -22.09 -20.29 -1.97
N ALA A 443 -21.70 -20.75 -3.16
CA ALA A 443 -20.31 -20.83 -3.60
C ALA A 443 -19.69 -19.44 -3.69
N THR A 444 -20.39 -18.50 -4.32
CA THR A 444 -19.97 -17.10 -4.44
C THR A 444 -19.78 -16.42 -3.09
N LEU A 445 -20.71 -16.58 -2.13
CA LEU A 445 -20.57 -15.97 -0.81
C LEU A 445 -19.45 -16.59 0.03
N THR A 446 -19.29 -17.91 -0.04
CA THR A 446 -18.34 -18.61 0.84
C THR A 446 -16.92 -18.54 0.29
N VAL A 447 -16.74 -18.90 -0.98
CA VAL A 447 -15.42 -19.02 -1.61
C VAL A 447 -14.94 -17.66 -2.11
N LEU A 448 -15.71 -16.99 -2.97
CA LEU A 448 -15.26 -15.73 -3.57
C LEU A 448 -15.30 -14.57 -2.56
N LEU A 449 -16.44 -14.34 -1.90
CA LEU A 449 -16.55 -13.21 -0.97
C LEU A 449 -15.89 -13.47 0.38
N GLY A 450 -15.90 -14.72 0.87
CA GLY A 450 -15.30 -15.09 2.15
C GLY A 450 -13.78 -15.30 2.06
N MET A 451 -13.36 -16.34 1.33
CA MET A 451 -11.96 -16.77 1.31
C MET A 451 -11.07 -15.90 0.43
N GLU A 452 -11.47 -15.62 -0.82
CA GLU A 452 -10.66 -14.83 -1.76
C GLU A 452 -10.53 -13.36 -1.31
N SER A 453 -11.60 -12.76 -0.77
CA SER A 453 -11.53 -11.41 -0.19
C SER A 453 -10.54 -11.33 0.97
N LEU A 454 -10.51 -12.33 1.87
CA LEU A 454 -9.54 -12.37 2.97
C LEU A 454 -8.10 -12.54 2.45
N SER A 455 -7.91 -13.37 1.41
CA SER A 455 -6.61 -13.51 0.73
C SER A 455 -6.13 -12.19 0.13
N ALA A 456 -7.00 -11.50 -0.62
CA ALA A 456 -6.71 -10.18 -1.20
C ALA A 456 -6.42 -9.13 -0.12
N PHE A 457 -7.15 -9.14 1.00
CA PHE A 457 -6.89 -8.27 2.14
C PHE A 457 -5.49 -8.48 2.74
N LEU A 458 -5.09 -9.73 3.01
CA LEU A 458 -3.77 -10.04 3.56
C LEU A 458 -2.65 -9.70 2.58
N HIS A 459 -2.88 -9.90 1.28
CA HIS A 459 -1.92 -9.53 0.26
C HIS A 459 -1.76 -8.02 0.09
N ALA A 460 -2.84 -7.24 0.21
CA ALA A 460 -2.78 -5.79 0.27
C ALA A 460 -2.07 -5.31 1.54
N LEU A 461 -2.25 -5.98 2.69
CA LEU A 461 -1.54 -5.68 3.93
C LEU A 461 -0.05 -5.89 3.78
N ARG A 462 0.35 -7.02 3.17
CA ARG A 462 1.74 -7.33 2.90
C ARG A 462 2.42 -6.21 2.12
N LEU A 463 1.80 -5.77 1.01
CA LEU A 463 2.29 -4.66 0.16
C LEU A 463 2.51 -3.36 0.95
N HIS A 464 1.68 -3.09 1.97
CA HIS A 464 1.87 -1.91 2.81
C HIS A 464 2.99 -2.11 3.84
N TRP A 465 3.05 -3.27 4.49
CA TRP A 465 4.02 -3.51 5.56
C TRP A 465 5.45 -3.69 5.07
N VAL A 466 5.65 -4.40 3.96
CA VAL A 466 7.00 -4.73 3.48
C VAL A 466 7.46 -3.83 2.35
N GLU A 467 6.58 -3.53 1.39
CA GLU A 467 6.98 -2.77 0.20
C GLU A 467 6.88 -1.26 0.40
N PHE A 468 5.84 -0.76 1.11
CA PHE A 468 5.63 0.67 1.37
C PHE A 468 6.36 1.16 2.64
N ASN A 469 6.08 0.54 3.80
CA ASN A 469 6.60 1.02 5.09
C ASN A 469 8.14 0.90 5.18
N ASN A 470 8.76 -0.13 4.60
CA ASN A 470 10.22 -0.33 4.65
C ASN A 470 11.03 0.86 4.05
N LYS A 471 10.39 1.76 3.28
CA LYS A 471 11.09 2.90 2.66
C LYS A 471 11.26 4.11 3.58
N PHE A 472 10.39 4.32 4.56
CA PHE A 472 10.41 5.53 5.40
C PHE A 472 10.16 5.28 6.88
N TYR A 473 9.63 4.10 7.24
CA TYR A 473 9.16 3.77 8.58
C TYR A 473 10.24 3.03 9.37
N ALA A 474 10.88 3.70 10.31
CA ALA A 474 11.94 3.13 11.15
C ALA A 474 11.39 2.29 12.31
N ALA A 475 10.19 2.65 12.81
CA ALA A 475 9.39 1.87 13.74
C ALA A 475 10.08 1.41 15.05
N ASP A 476 10.99 2.23 15.61
CA ASP A 476 11.72 1.96 16.85
C ASP A 476 11.04 2.56 18.11
N GLY A 477 9.75 2.88 18.02
CA GLY A 477 8.98 3.52 19.09
C GLY A 477 8.26 2.56 20.03
N TYR A 478 7.69 3.11 21.11
CA TYR A 478 6.79 2.40 22.02
C TYR A 478 5.48 3.18 22.19
N PRO A 479 4.36 2.50 22.49
CA PRO A 479 3.04 3.10 22.43
C PRO A 479 2.80 3.94 23.67
N PHE A 480 1.99 4.99 23.52
CA PHE A 480 1.50 5.75 24.67
C PHE A 480 0.28 5.07 25.28
N GLU A 481 0.49 4.36 26.38
CA GLU A 481 -0.56 3.79 27.21
C GLU A 481 -0.76 4.67 28.46
N PRO A 482 -1.79 5.55 28.49
CA PRO A 482 -2.07 6.36 29.66
C PRO A 482 -2.61 5.48 30.80
N PHE A 483 -2.35 5.89 32.04
CA PHE A 483 -2.99 5.27 33.19
C PHE A 483 -4.45 5.74 33.28
N ASP A 484 -5.39 4.90 32.84
CA ASP A 484 -6.83 5.13 32.98
C ASP A 484 -7.45 4.13 33.97
N LEU A 485 -8.06 4.67 35.04
CA LEU A 485 -8.78 3.88 36.04
C LEU A 485 -10.02 3.19 35.47
N ALA A 486 -10.67 3.77 34.47
CA ALA A 486 -11.86 3.19 33.85
C ALA A 486 -11.51 1.89 33.11
N GLU A 487 -10.41 1.88 32.37
CA GLU A 487 -9.93 0.71 31.64
C GLU A 487 -9.56 -0.43 32.60
N VAL A 488 -8.81 -0.13 33.66
CA VAL A 488 -8.43 -1.12 34.69
C VAL A 488 -9.67 -1.72 35.36
N LEU A 489 -10.70 -0.92 35.65
CA LEU A 489 -11.94 -1.40 36.25
C LEU A 489 -12.77 -2.31 35.32
N THR A 490 -12.64 -2.14 33.99
CA THR A 490 -13.33 -3.01 33.02
C THR A 490 -12.67 -4.37 32.84
N VAL A 491 -11.34 -4.48 32.96
CA VAL A 491 -10.60 -5.75 32.81
C VAL A 491 -10.79 -6.67 34.02
N VAL A 492 -11.09 -6.11 35.19
CA VAL A 492 -11.27 -6.87 36.46
C VAL A 492 -12.69 -7.45 36.59
N ARG A 493 -13.62 -7.09 35.70
CA ARG A 493 -15.02 -7.50 35.73
C ARG A 493 -15.33 -8.52 34.64
#